data_AF-A0A0B3AD32-F1
#
_entry.id   AF-A0A0B3AD32-F1
#
_cell.length_a   1.000
_cell.length_b   1.000
_cell.length_c   1.000
_cell.angle_alpha   90.00
_cell.angle_beta   90.00
_cell.angle_gamma   90.00
#
_symmetry.space_group_name_H-M   'P 1'
#
loop_
_entity.id
_entity.type
_entity.pdbx_description
1 polymer ?
#
loop_
_entity_poly.entity_id
_entity_poly.type
_entity_poly.pdbx_seq_one_letter_code
_entity_poly.pdbx_strand_id
1 'polypeptide(L)' 'MEETQSQEPEAPGKFKSFVNECIRVLRVTKKPSREEFKTIVKVSGLGMMLIGFIGFVVTMIKQVFLK' A
#
# COMPACT_ATOMS: atom_id res chain seq x y z
N MET A 1 21.54 17.20 -49.43
CA MET A 1 20.44 18.10 -48.98
C MET A 1 19.20 17.21 -49.01
N GLU A 2 18.81 16.55 -47.93
CA GLU A 2 18.57 17.05 -46.59
C GLU A 2 19.02 16.01 -45.55
N GLU A 3 19.82 16.49 -44.59
CA GLU A 3 20.11 15.82 -43.31
C GLU A 3 18.86 15.92 -42.44
N THR A 4 18.48 14.90 -41.68
CA THR A 4 18.81 14.88 -40.24
C THR A 4 18.76 13.46 -39.70
N GLN A 5 19.96 12.97 -39.39
CA GLN A 5 20.28 11.89 -38.47
C GLN A 5 20.08 12.38 -37.02
N SER A 6 19.45 11.57 -36.17
CA SER A 6 19.69 11.59 -34.71
C SER A 6 19.22 10.28 -34.07
N GLN A 7 20.20 9.43 -33.75
CA GLN A 7 20.10 8.26 -32.90
C GLN A 7 20.85 8.57 -31.58
N GLU A 8 20.21 8.30 -30.43
CA GLU A 8 20.74 8.01 -29.05
C GLU A 8 21.17 9.18 -28.12
N PRO A 9 21.05 9.11 -26.74
CA PRO A 9 21.18 7.91 -25.89
C PRO A 9 20.27 7.74 -24.61
N GLU A 10 20.24 6.50 -24.09
CA GLU A 10 19.93 5.92 -22.75
C GLU A 10 18.94 6.58 -21.73
N ALA A 11 17.78 5.92 -21.52
CA ALA A 11 17.12 5.64 -20.21
C ALA A 11 16.41 6.73 -19.34
N PRO A 12 15.39 7.45 -19.86
CA PRO A 12 14.17 7.63 -19.04
C PRO A 12 12.85 7.42 -19.80
N GLY A 13 12.86 6.79 -20.97
CA GLY A 13 11.64 6.53 -21.77
C GLY A 13 10.73 5.43 -21.21
N LYS A 14 11.29 4.43 -20.52
CA LYS A 14 10.52 3.29 -19.98
C LYS A 14 9.68 3.69 -18.78
N PHE A 15 10.23 4.46 -17.84
CA PHE A 15 9.54 4.88 -16.61
C PHE A 15 8.31 5.75 -16.90
N LYS A 16 8.39 6.67 -17.88
CA LYS A 16 7.27 7.53 -18.27
C LYS A 16 6.10 6.71 -18.82
N SER A 17 6.40 5.69 -19.62
CA SER A 17 5.40 4.73 -20.12
C SER A 17 4.84 3.83 -19.01
N PHE A 18 5.69 3.32 -18.10
CA PHE A 18 5.24 2.52 -16.95
C PHE A 18 4.32 3.30 -16.01
N VAL A 19 4.66 4.55 -15.67
CA VAL A 19 3.81 5.42 -14.85
C VAL A 19 2.46 5.66 -15.55
N ASN A 20 2.47 5.86 -16.87
CA ASN A 20 1.23 6.07 -17.63
C ASN A 20 0.32 4.81 -17.62
N GLU A 21 0.91 3.61 -17.71
CA GLU A 21 0.16 2.35 -17.56
C GLU A 21 -0.33 2.15 -16.11
N CYS A 22 0.48 2.43 -15.10
CA CYS A 22 0.06 2.38 -13.69
C CYS A 22 -1.12 3.32 -13.42
N ILE A 23 -1.12 4.54 -13.99
CA ILE A 23 -2.23 5.49 -13.84
C ILE A 23 -3.52 4.95 -14.49
N ARG A 24 -3.44 4.24 -15.63
CA ARG A 24 -4.61 3.58 -16.21
C ARG A 24 -5.18 2.53 -15.28
N VAL A 25 -4.34 1.69 -14.67
CA VAL A 25 -4.78 0.67 -13.71
C VAL A 25 -5.38 1.29 -12.44
N LEU A 26 -4.75 2.33 -11.89
CA LEU A 26 -5.25 3.08 -10.73
C LEU A 26 -6.57 3.82 -11.00
N ARG A 27 -6.90 4.10 -12.27
CA ARG A 27 -8.21 4.66 -12.67
C ARG A 27 -9.28 3.58 -12.81
N VAL A 28 -8.89 2.34 -13.12
CA VAL A 28 -9.81 1.19 -13.20
C VAL A 28 -10.22 0.69 -11.82
N THR A 29 -9.36 0.83 -10.82
CA THR A 29 -9.70 0.44 -9.44
C THR A 29 -10.79 1.35 -8.86
N LYS A 30 -11.83 0.73 -8.31
CA LYS A 30 -12.94 1.46 -7.69
C LYS A 30 -12.47 2.11 -6.39
N LYS A 31 -12.56 3.43 -6.31
CA LYS A 31 -12.30 4.17 -5.07
C LYS A 31 -13.32 3.71 -4.01
N PRO A 32 -12.87 3.27 -2.81
CA PRO A 32 -13.77 2.75 -1.80
C PRO A 32 -14.77 3.81 -1.36
N SER A 33 -16.02 3.39 -1.14
CA SER A 33 -17.04 4.25 -0.52
C SER A 33 -16.66 4.52 0.94
N ARG A 34 -17.10 5.67 1.48
CA ARG A 34 -16.89 6.02 2.90
C ARG A 34 -17.50 5.00 3.84
N GLU A 35 -18.55 4.30 3.42
CA GLU A 35 -19.21 3.26 4.20
C GLU A 35 -18.37 1.98 4.25
N GLU A 36 -17.92 1.49 3.09
CA GLU A 36 -17.02 0.33 2.98
C GLU A 36 -15.74 0.54 3.79
N PHE A 37 -15.14 1.73 3.68
CA PHE A 37 -13.95 2.09 4.45
C PHE A 37 -14.21 2.01 5.96
N LYS A 38 -15.33 2.57 6.45
CA LYS A 38 -15.69 2.52 7.87
C LYS A 38 -15.90 1.08 8.34
N THR A 39 -16.52 0.24 7.52
CA THR A 39 -16.72 -1.18 7.86
C THR A 39 -15.39 -1.91 7.96
N ILE A 40 -14.50 -1.75 6.99
CA ILE A 40 -13.17 -2.38 6.99
C ILE A 40 -12.37 -1.91 8.22
N VAL A 41 -12.32 -0.60 8.47
CA VAL A 41 -11.59 -0.05 9.63
C VAL A 41 -12.14 -0.56 10.96
N LYS A 42 -13.46 -0.69 11.11
CA LYS A 42 -14.06 -1.24 12.32
C LYS A 42 -13.68 -2.71 12.53
N VAL A 43 -13.76 -3.52 11.48
CA VAL A 43 -13.45 -4.96 11.56
C VAL A 43 -11.95 -5.18 11.79
N SER A 44 -11.10 -4.50 11.03
CA SER A 44 -9.64 -4.57 11.20
C SER A 44 -9.21 -4.02 12.56
N GLY A 45 -9.81 -2.91 13.02
CA GLY A 45 -9.54 -2.35 14.33
C GLY A 45 -9.92 -3.29 15.47
N LEU A 46 -11.05 -3.99 15.35
CA LEU A 46 -11.47 -5.00 16.32
C LEU A 46 -10.49 -6.17 16.37
N GLY A 47 -10.02 -6.66 15.21
CA GLY A 47 -9.01 -7.72 15.14
C GLY A 47 -7.67 -7.29 15.75
N MET A 48 -7.20 -6.09 15.43
CA MET A 48 -5.97 -5.52 15.99
C MET A 48 -6.04 -5.38 17.51
N MET A 49 -7.21 -4.96 18.03
CA MET A 49 -7.42 -4.80 19.46
C MET A 49 -7.42 -6.14 20.19
N LEU A 50 -8.05 -7.17 19.63
CA LEU A 50 -8.05 -8.53 20.20
C LEU A 50 -6.64 -9.12 20.22
N ILE A 51 -5.93 -9.09 19.10
CA ILE A 51 -4.57 -9.64 18.99
C ILE A 51 -3.61 -8.87 19.89
N GLY A 52 -3.70 -7.53 19.89
CA GLY A 52 -2.90 -6.67 20.75
C GLY A 52 -3.19 -6.92 22.23
N PHE A 53 -4.45 -7.12 22.61
CA PHE A 53 -4.83 -7.42 23.99
C PHE A 53 -4.32 -8.79 24.43
N ILE A 54 -4.39 -9.82 23.59
CA ILE A 54 -3.85 -11.14 23.89
C ILE A 54 -2.33 -11.06 24.11
N GLY A 55 -1.60 -10.40 23.20
CA GLY A 55 -0.15 -10.19 23.36
C GLY A 55 0.20 -9.37 24.60
N PHE A 56 -0.61 -8.35 24.91
CA PHE A 56 -0.48 -7.54 26.11
C PHE A 56 -0.68 -8.39 27.37
N VAL A 57 -1.75 -9.19 27.45
CA VAL A 57 -2.03 -10.06 28.61
C VAL A 57 -0.90 -11.07 28.83
N VAL A 58 -0.40 -11.72 27.76
CA VAL A 58 0.73 -12.66 27.87
C VAL A 58 1.97 -11.97 28.42
N THR A 59 2.29 -10.78 27.91
CA THR A 59 3.46 -10.01 28.37
C THR A 59 3.28 -9.50 29.79
N MET A 60 2.07 -9.08 30.15
CA MET A 60 1.74 -8.58 31.48
C MET A 60 1.82 -9.71 32.53
N ILE A 61 1.28 -10.89 32.22
CA ILE A 61 1.44 -12.09 33.05
C ILE A 61 2.92 -12.44 33.17
N LYS A 62 3.68 -12.49 32.07
CA LYS A 62 5.12 -12.72 32.13
C LYS A 62 5.81 -11.70 33.03
N GLN A 63 5.50 -10.41 32.92
CA GLN A 63 6.16 -9.37 33.71
C GLN A 63 5.81 -9.45 35.21
N VAL A 64 4.60 -9.88 35.55
CA VAL A 64 4.18 -10.05 36.95
C VAL A 64 4.71 -11.34 37.57
N PHE A 65 4.66 -12.46 36.83
CA PHE A 65 5.13 -13.77 37.31
C PHE A 65 6.64 -13.97 37.21
N LEU A 66 7.28 -13.34 36.21
CA LEU A 66 8.73 -13.41 35.94
C LEU A 66 9.45 -12.18 36.52
N LYS A 67 8.90 -11.65 37.62
CA LYS A 67 9.58 -10.75 38.53
C LYS A 67 10.44 -11.54 39.52
#